data_AF-A0A932TTI7-F1
#
_entry.id   AF-A0A932TTI7-F1
#
_cell.length_a   1.000
_cell.length_b   1.000
_cell.length_c   1.000
_cell.angle_alpha   90.00
_cell.angle_beta   90.00
_cell.angle_gamma   90.00
#
_symmetry.space_group_name_H-M   'P 1'
#
loop_
_entity.id
_entity.type
_entity.pdbx_description
1 polymer ?
#
loop_
_entity_poly.entity_id
_entity_poly.type
_entity_poly.pdbx_seq_one_letter_code
_entity_poly.pdbx_strand_id
1 'polypeptide(L)'
;MTADEVVKYLQSYLDGKLPAGSEADQQGQGAAIVSCMDGRLNAFLRPFRFVIRTAGAVAEPVEGSLAVAVESTGVTLLATHGDCLAYKAAIQYLAASFAGQISPGNVVANLNRPDTKAVLTAINAQRPLNALPDPNDQRAVAEIGVSYARQWTASNRTDKPRVGLFIDLKSVLATQPQAWVVSYDGFAGPHLVNFLGIHGMNSQAISRYVLREPLRH
;
A
#
# COMPACT_ATOMS: atom_id res chain seq x y z
N MET A 1 6.37 28.72 0.66
CA MET A 1 5.83 28.80 2.03
C MET A 1 6.98 28.99 2.99
N THR A 2 6.97 30.04 3.79
CA THR A 2 8.03 30.34 4.77
C THR A 2 7.77 29.61 6.10
N ALA A 3 8.78 29.52 6.96
CA ALA A 3 8.65 28.88 8.27
C ALA A 3 7.54 29.53 9.14
N ASP A 4 7.37 30.84 9.01
CA ASP A 4 6.34 31.61 9.73
C ASP A 4 4.91 31.28 9.24
N GLU A 5 4.76 30.95 7.95
CA GLU A 5 3.48 30.53 7.38
C GLU A 5 3.08 29.12 7.84
N VAL A 6 4.06 28.21 8.01
CA VAL A 6 3.84 26.86 8.55
C VAL A 6 3.39 26.91 10.01
N VAL A 7 4.00 27.78 10.83
CA VAL A 7 3.64 27.93 12.26
C VAL A 7 2.21 28.49 12.42
N LYS A 8 1.82 29.49 11.62
CA LYS A 8 0.45 30.02 11.61
C LYS A 8 -0.59 28.98 11.19
N TYR A 9 -0.24 28.14 10.22
CA TYR A 9 -1.11 27.07 9.75
C TYR A 9 -1.33 26.00 10.83
N LEU A 10 -0.24 25.61 11.53
CA LEU A 10 -0.30 24.66 12.65
C LEU A 10 -1.09 25.23 13.84
N GLN A 11 -0.95 26.51 14.17
CA GLN A 11 -1.74 27.16 15.22
C GLN A 11 -3.23 27.20 14.88
N SER A 12 -3.59 27.55 13.65
CA SER A 12 -4.98 27.60 13.20
C SER A 12 -5.66 26.21 13.15
N TYR A 13 -4.86 25.16 12.89
CA TYR A 13 -5.27 23.75 12.97
C TYR A 13 -5.50 23.31 14.42
N LEU A 14 -4.61 23.67 15.35
CA LEU A 14 -4.77 23.35 16.78
C LEU A 14 -5.98 24.05 17.41
N ASP A 15 -6.34 25.24 16.89
CA ASP A 15 -7.49 26.01 17.36
C ASP A 15 -8.82 25.65 16.66
N GLY A 16 -8.82 24.68 15.72
CA GLY A 16 -10.03 24.20 15.04
C GLY A 16 -10.68 25.21 14.09
N LYS A 17 -9.93 26.21 13.59
CA LYS A 17 -10.44 27.34 12.80
C LYS A 17 -9.98 27.34 11.35
N LEU A 18 -9.81 26.17 10.72
CA LEU A 18 -9.49 26.16 9.29
C LEU A 18 -10.73 26.58 8.47
N PRO A 19 -10.62 27.59 7.59
CA PRO A 19 -11.71 27.96 6.68
C PRO A 19 -11.92 26.86 5.63
N ALA A 20 -13.17 26.69 5.19
CA ALA A 20 -13.50 25.79 4.08
C ALA A 20 -12.75 26.22 2.82
N GLY A 21 -11.81 25.37 2.37
CA GLY A 21 -10.88 25.69 1.28
C GLY A 21 -11.55 25.81 -0.09
N SER A 22 -10.96 26.67 -0.93
CA SER A 22 -11.32 26.90 -2.33
C SER A 22 -11.07 25.67 -3.22
N GLU A 23 -11.57 25.65 -4.46
CA GLU A 23 -11.34 24.52 -5.41
C GLU A 23 -9.84 24.22 -5.66
N ALA A 24 -8.96 25.22 -5.52
CA ALA A 24 -7.50 25.03 -5.56
C ALA A 24 -6.97 24.32 -4.30
N ASP A 25 -7.56 24.55 -3.13
CA ASP A 25 -7.25 23.81 -1.90
C ASP A 25 -7.74 22.36 -1.97
N GLN A 26 -8.84 22.10 -2.69
CA GLN A 26 -9.34 20.73 -2.94
C GLN A 26 -8.45 19.93 -3.90
N GLN A 27 -7.71 20.60 -4.79
CA GLN A 27 -6.67 19.95 -5.61
C GLN A 27 -5.44 19.54 -4.78
N GLY A 28 -5.13 20.27 -3.70
CA GLY A 28 -4.07 19.92 -2.74
C GLY A 28 -4.46 18.89 -1.65
N GLN A 29 -5.75 18.64 -1.45
CA GLN A 29 -6.25 17.79 -0.34
C GLN A 29 -6.66 16.36 -0.72
N GLY A 30 -6.74 16.04 -2.02
CA GLY A 30 -7.05 14.70 -2.48
C GLY A 30 -5.92 13.70 -2.20
N ALA A 31 -6.27 12.45 -1.95
CA ALA A 31 -5.33 11.34 -1.88
C ALA A 31 -5.50 10.41 -3.09
N ALA A 32 -4.38 9.98 -3.68
CA ALA A 32 -4.33 8.90 -4.65
C ALA A 32 -3.97 7.59 -3.95
N ILE A 33 -4.42 6.47 -4.50
CA ILE A 33 -4.02 5.16 -4.04
C ILE A 33 -3.74 4.19 -5.19
N VAL A 34 -2.62 3.49 -5.10
CA VAL A 34 -2.34 2.24 -5.82
C VAL A 34 -2.66 1.10 -4.86
N SER A 35 -3.54 0.18 -5.23
CA SER A 35 -3.93 -0.94 -4.36
C SER A 35 -4.11 -2.24 -5.13
N CYS A 36 -4.22 -3.35 -4.40
CA CYS A 36 -4.55 -4.61 -5.01
C CYS A 36 -5.96 -4.60 -5.59
N MET A 37 -6.16 -5.30 -6.71
CA MET A 37 -7.47 -5.52 -7.31
C MET A 37 -8.40 -6.45 -6.50
N ASP A 38 -7.96 -6.90 -5.32
CA ASP A 38 -8.77 -7.71 -4.41
C ASP A 38 -10.05 -6.96 -3.99
N GLY A 39 -11.21 -7.59 -4.21
CA GLY A 39 -12.52 -7.00 -3.91
C GLY A 39 -12.73 -6.70 -2.43
N ARG A 40 -12.01 -7.35 -1.52
CA ARG A 40 -12.08 -7.11 -0.06
C ARG A 40 -11.62 -5.70 0.31
N LEU A 41 -10.85 -5.03 -0.55
CA LEU A 41 -10.37 -3.67 -0.36
C LEU A 41 -11.35 -2.61 -0.88
N ASN A 42 -12.41 -2.97 -1.60
CA ASN A 42 -13.30 -1.99 -2.25
C ASN A 42 -13.84 -0.92 -1.28
N ALA A 43 -14.23 -1.30 -0.06
CA ALA A 43 -14.72 -0.34 0.93
C ALA A 43 -13.62 0.61 1.42
N PHE A 44 -12.39 0.11 1.55
CA PHE A 44 -11.21 0.90 1.91
C PHE A 44 -10.85 1.94 0.84
N LEU A 45 -11.10 1.64 -0.45
CA LEU A 45 -10.68 2.47 -1.58
C LEU A 45 -11.63 3.62 -1.94
N ARG A 46 -12.89 3.60 -1.49
CA ARG A 46 -13.92 4.61 -1.85
C ARG A 46 -13.54 6.08 -1.60
N PRO A 47 -12.79 6.41 -0.54
CA PRO A 47 -12.50 7.81 -0.22
C PRO A 47 -11.45 8.47 -1.11
N PHE A 48 -10.68 7.69 -1.87
CA PHE A 48 -9.55 8.20 -2.63
C PHE A 48 -9.99 8.84 -3.94
N ARG A 49 -9.39 9.98 -4.27
CA ARG A 49 -9.68 10.73 -5.50
C ARG A 49 -9.30 9.93 -6.74
N PHE A 50 -8.14 9.28 -6.69
CA PHE A 50 -7.68 8.36 -7.73
C PHE A 50 -7.44 6.99 -7.13
N VAL A 51 -8.04 5.96 -7.73
CA VAL A 51 -7.88 4.57 -7.33
C VAL A 51 -7.31 3.79 -8.51
N ILE A 52 -6.05 3.42 -8.41
CA ILE A 52 -5.34 2.60 -9.38
C ILE A 52 -5.25 1.19 -8.79
N ARG A 53 -5.67 0.18 -9.54
CA ARG A 53 -5.75 -1.20 -9.03
C ARG A 53 -4.92 -2.14 -9.89
N THR A 54 -4.02 -2.88 -9.25
CA THR A 54 -3.14 -3.86 -9.92
C THR A 54 -3.14 -5.19 -9.16
N ALA A 55 -2.63 -6.24 -9.78
CA ALA A 55 -2.36 -7.48 -9.06
C ALA A 55 -1.23 -7.24 -8.03
N GLY A 56 -1.49 -7.51 -6.75
CA GLY A 56 -0.47 -7.36 -5.70
C GLY A 56 -0.10 -5.92 -5.34
N ALA A 57 -0.88 -4.92 -5.76
CA ALA A 57 -0.61 -3.50 -5.53
C ALA A 57 0.77 -3.03 -6.05
N VAL A 58 1.25 -3.65 -7.12
CA VAL A 58 2.54 -3.32 -7.76
C VAL A 58 2.36 -2.09 -8.65
N ALA A 59 3.26 -1.11 -8.54
CA ALA A 59 3.13 0.22 -9.15
C ALA A 59 3.75 0.32 -10.55
N GLU A 60 4.76 -0.49 -10.84
CA GLU A 60 5.56 -0.48 -12.06
C GLU A 60 4.72 -0.63 -13.34
N PRO A 61 3.66 -1.49 -13.40
CA PRO A 61 2.80 -1.58 -14.59
C PRO A 61 1.93 -0.34 -14.84
N VAL A 62 1.80 0.55 -13.85
CA VAL A 62 0.85 1.67 -13.85
C VAL A 62 1.54 3.02 -13.59
N GLU A 63 2.84 3.13 -13.84
CA GLU A 63 3.63 4.35 -13.58
C GLU A 63 3.05 5.59 -14.27
N GLY A 64 2.53 5.46 -15.50
CA GLY A 64 1.90 6.58 -16.20
C GLY A 64 0.66 7.12 -15.47
N SER A 65 -0.23 6.23 -15.03
CA SER A 65 -1.41 6.61 -14.24
C SER A 65 -1.03 7.16 -12.86
N LEU A 66 0.01 6.57 -12.25
CA LEU A 66 0.56 7.01 -10.97
C LEU A 66 1.13 8.42 -11.06
N ALA A 67 1.87 8.76 -12.13
CA ALA A 67 2.44 10.09 -12.33
C ALA A 67 1.35 11.17 -12.35
N VAL A 68 0.28 10.96 -13.13
CA VAL A 68 -0.88 11.88 -13.19
C VAL A 68 -1.54 12.03 -11.82
N ALA A 69 -1.72 10.92 -11.10
CA ALA A 69 -2.33 10.93 -9.78
C ALA A 69 -1.48 11.70 -8.76
N VAL A 70 -0.15 11.51 -8.76
CA VAL A 70 0.80 12.24 -7.91
C VAL A 70 0.78 13.74 -8.20
N GLU A 71 0.75 14.15 -9.46
CA GLU A 71 0.67 15.57 -9.84
C GLU A 71 -0.63 16.20 -9.31
N SER A 72 -1.73 15.44 -9.33
CA SER A 72 -3.09 15.91 -9.04
C SER A 72 -3.53 15.72 -7.58
N THR A 73 -2.67 15.22 -6.70
CA THR A 73 -2.99 14.96 -5.28
C THR A 73 -1.90 15.44 -4.33
N GLY A 74 -2.25 15.58 -3.05
CA GLY A 74 -1.32 15.96 -1.98
C GLY A 74 -0.54 14.76 -1.41
N VAL A 75 -1.13 13.56 -1.47
CA VAL A 75 -0.52 12.31 -0.99
C VAL A 75 -0.83 11.17 -1.95
N THR A 76 0.11 10.25 -2.10
CA THR A 76 -0.13 8.97 -2.77
C THR A 76 0.13 7.80 -1.83
N LEU A 77 -0.80 6.86 -1.77
CA LEU A 77 -0.69 5.64 -0.99
C LEU A 77 -0.43 4.44 -1.89
N LEU A 78 0.35 3.47 -1.40
CA LEU A 78 0.44 2.14 -1.99
C LEU A 78 -0.04 1.12 -0.96
N ALA A 79 -1.16 0.45 -1.20
CA ALA A 79 -1.77 -0.46 -0.23
C ALA A 79 -1.72 -1.91 -0.69
N THR A 80 -0.79 -2.67 -0.09
CA THR A 80 -0.73 -4.13 -0.16
C THR A 80 -1.62 -4.75 0.92
N HIS A 81 -1.78 -6.08 0.91
CA HIS A 81 -2.57 -6.76 1.92
C HIS A 81 -2.10 -8.19 2.23
N GLY A 82 -2.47 -8.67 3.41
CA GLY A 82 -2.33 -10.08 3.79
C GLY A 82 -3.23 -10.98 2.95
N ASP A 83 -2.82 -12.23 2.76
CA ASP A 83 -3.56 -13.22 1.95
C ASP A 83 -3.77 -12.78 0.49
N CYS A 84 -2.72 -12.19 -0.11
CA CYS A 84 -2.74 -11.75 -1.51
C CYS A 84 -2.58 -12.93 -2.47
N LEU A 85 -3.60 -13.18 -3.29
CA LEU A 85 -3.59 -14.25 -4.28
C LEU A 85 -2.51 -14.05 -5.34
N ALA A 86 -2.20 -12.80 -5.72
CA ALA A 86 -1.17 -12.51 -6.70
C ALA A 86 0.22 -12.98 -6.22
N TYR A 87 0.57 -12.71 -4.96
CA TYR A 87 1.83 -13.19 -4.38
C TYR A 87 1.85 -14.70 -4.25
N LYS A 88 0.76 -15.32 -3.77
CA LYS A 88 0.65 -16.79 -3.68
C LYS A 88 0.82 -17.47 -5.04
N ALA A 89 0.10 -16.98 -6.05
CA ALA A 89 0.16 -17.53 -7.40
C ALA A 89 1.56 -17.36 -8.00
N ALA A 90 2.21 -16.22 -7.79
CA ALA A 90 3.57 -15.97 -8.25
C ALA A 90 4.59 -16.92 -7.59
N ILE A 91 4.48 -17.15 -6.27
CA ILE A 91 5.32 -18.11 -5.53
C ILE A 91 5.10 -19.54 -6.04
N GLN A 92 3.83 -19.97 -6.18
CA GLN A 92 3.48 -21.29 -6.70
C GLN A 92 4.02 -21.50 -8.11
N TYR A 93 3.87 -20.49 -8.97
CA TYR A 93 4.35 -20.53 -10.33
C TYR A 93 5.88 -20.67 -10.41
N LEU A 94 6.62 -19.93 -9.59
CA LEU A 94 8.07 -20.06 -9.51
C LEU A 94 8.48 -21.44 -8.99
N ALA A 95 7.84 -21.94 -7.94
CA ALA A 95 8.13 -23.27 -7.39
C ALA A 95 7.92 -24.37 -8.44
N ALA A 96 6.80 -24.33 -9.17
CA ALA A 96 6.52 -25.25 -10.27
C ALA A 96 7.52 -25.11 -11.43
N SER A 97 7.97 -23.89 -11.73
CA SER A 97 9.01 -23.62 -12.73
C SER A 97 10.36 -24.24 -12.33
N PHE A 98 10.79 -24.06 -11.08
CA PHE A 98 12.03 -24.66 -10.56
C PHE A 98 11.96 -26.19 -10.47
N ALA A 99 10.77 -26.75 -10.22
CA ALA A 99 10.54 -28.19 -10.24
C ALA A 99 10.45 -28.79 -11.66
N GLY A 100 10.58 -27.97 -12.71
CA GLY A 100 10.50 -28.43 -14.10
C GLY A 100 9.09 -28.84 -14.55
N GLN A 101 8.05 -28.45 -13.81
CA GLN A 101 6.65 -28.81 -14.10
C GLN A 101 6.02 -27.90 -15.16
N ILE A 102 6.67 -26.78 -15.49
CA ILE A 102 6.23 -25.82 -16.49
C ILE A 102 7.24 -25.82 -17.63
N SER A 103 6.76 -25.92 -18.88
CA SER A 103 7.65 -25.92 -20.05
C SER A 103 8.43 -24.59 -20.16
N PRO A 104 9.70 -24.61 -20.60
CA PRO A 104 10.51 -23.39 -20.70
C PRO A 104 9.87 -22.27 -21.54
N GLY A 105 9.20 -22.63 -22.64
CA GLY A 105 8.46 -21.67 -23.47
C GLY A 105 7.31 -20.98 -22.72
N ASN A 106 6.59 -21.72 -21.89
CA ASN A 106 5.55 -21.15 -21.02
C ASN A 106 6.15 -20.35 -19.85
N VAL A 107 7.36 -20.68 -19.41
CA VAL A 107 8.10 -19.88 -18.42
C VAL A 107 8.38 -18.50 -18.99
N VAL A 108 9.07 -18.45 -20.13
CA VAL A 108 9.45 -17.19 -20.80
C VAL A 108 8.21 -16.36 -21.15
N ALA A 109 7.17 -16.97 -21.71
CA ALA A 109 5.95 -16.25 -22.11
C ALA A 109 5.25 -15.57 -20.93
N ASN A 110 5.16 -16.23 -19.77
CA ASN A 110 4.52 -15.65 -18.58
C ASN A 110 5.41 -14.62 -17.89
N LEU A 111 6.73 -14.83 -17.82
CA LEU A 111 7.67 -13.85 -17.27
C LEU A 111 7.70 -12.54 -18.07
N ASN A 112 7.29 -12.57 -19.35
CA ASN A 112 7.19 -11.39 -20.19
C ASN A 112 5.87 -10.61 -20.03
N ARG A 113 4.89 -11.12 -19.26
CA ARG A 113 3.67 -10.35 -18.95
C ARG A 113 4.01 -9.25 -17.94
N PRO A 114 3.66 -7.97 -18.18
CA PRO A 114 4.07 -6.85 -17.32
C PRO A 114 3.70 -7.05 -15.84
N ASP A 115 2.45 -7.42 -15.55
CA ASP A 115 1.97 -7.62 -14.17
C ASP A 115 2.69 -8.78 -13.47
N THR A 116 2.87 -9.89 -14.18
CA THR A 116 3.57 -11.08 -13.66
C THR A 116 5.02 -10.75 -13.38
N LYS A 117 5.70 -10.09 -14.31
CA LYS A 117 7.08 -9.63 -14.15
C LYS A 117 7.22 -8.72 -12.92
N ALA A 118 6.34 -7.74 -12.80
CA ALA A 118 6.41 -6.77 -11.72
C ALA A 118 6.18 -7.43 -10.34
N VAL A 119 5.20 -8.33 -10.22
CA VAL A 119 4.96 -9.10 -8.99
C VAL A 119 6.18 -9.97 -8.63
N LEU A 120 6.79 -10.64 -9.62
CA LEU A 120 7.95 -11.49 -9.39
C LEU A 120 9.21 -10.69 -9.04
N THR A 121 9.40 -9.52 -9.65
CA THR A 121 10.45 -8.57 -9.29
C THR A 121 10.27 -8.09 -7.86
N ALA A 122 9.05 -7.73 -7.46
CA ALA A 122 8.74 -7.35 -6.08
C ALA A 122 9.08 -8.48 -5.10
N ILE A 123 8.74 -9.73 -5.41
CA ILE A 123 9.11 -10.90 -4.58
C ILE A 123 10.63 -11.06 -4.49
N ASN A 124 11.33 -11.05 -5.63
CA ASN A 124 12.78 -11.25 -5.68
C ASN A 124 13.56 -10.18 -4.89
N ALA A 125 13.05 -8.95 -4.86
CA ALA A 125 13.65 -7.87 -4.09
C ALA A 125 13.61 -8.11 -2.57
N GLN A 126 12.64 -8.89 -2.08
CA GLN A 126 12.50 -9.20 -0.65
C GLN A 126 13.19 -10.51 -0.27
N ARG A 127 13.23 -11.47 -1.20
CA ARG A 127 13.75 -12.80 -0.96
C ARG A 127 14.25 -13.41 -2.28
N PRO A 128 15.44 -14.04 -2.30
CA PRO A 128 15.92 -14.71 -3.50
C PRO A 128 14.89 -15.71 -4.05
N LEU A 129 14.68 -15.71 -5.37
CA LEU A 129 13.69 -16.58 -6.02
C LEU A 129 13.96 -18.08 -5.80
N ASN A 130 15.19 -18.48 -5.43
CA ASN A 130 15.52 -19.87 -5.10
C ASN A 130 15.26 -20.23 -3.61
N ALA A 131 14.76 -19.29 -2.81
CA ALA A 131 14.48 -19.47 -1.38
C ALA A 131 13.04 -19.05 -1.03
N LEU A 132 12.10 -19.31 -1.94
CA LEU A 132 10.70 -18.91 -1.79
C LEU A 132 10.06 -19.55 -0.55
N PRO A 133 9.19 -18.81 0.15
CA PRO A 133 8.42 -19.39 1.23
C PRO A 133 7.41 -20.41 0.70
N ASP A 134 6.89 -21.26 1.58
CA ASP A 134 5.71 -22.07 1.27
C ASP A 134 4.56 -21.11 0.90
N PRO A 135 3.90 -21.25 -0.26
CA PRO A 135 2.77 -20.41 -0.64
C PRO A 135 1.58 -20.50 0.32
N ASN A 136 1.51 -21.55 1.14
CA ASN A 136 0.53 -21.71 2.21
C ASN A 136 0.95 -21.07 3.54
N ASP A 137 2.23 -20.72 3.70
CA ASP A 137 2.71 -19.90 4.83
C ASP A 137 2.23 -18.46 4.63
N GLN A 138 1.05 -18.19 5.18
CA GLN A 138 0.41 -16.90 5.05
C GLN A 138 1.26 -15.77 5.63
N ARG A 139 2.05 -16.05 6.67
CA ARG A 139 2.90 -15.04 7.32
C ARG A 139 4.04 -14.67 6.40
N ALA A 140 4.76 -15.65 5.85
CA ALA A 140 5.86 -15.36 4.94
C ALA A 140 5.36 -14.67 3.64
N VAL A 141 4.17 -15.01 3.15
CA VAL A 141 3.54 -14.30 2.04
C VAL A 141 3.16 -12.86 2.41
N ALA A 142 2.66 -12.62 3.62
CA ALA A 142 2.35 -11.28 4.11
C ALA A 142 3.62 -10.41 4.25
N GLU A 143 4.73 -10.99 4.71
CA GLU A 143 6.02 -10.31 4.85
C GLU A 143 6.55 -9.76 3.52
N ILE A 144 6.25 -10.40 2.39
CA ILE A 144 6.56 -9.86 1.04
C ILE A 144 5.81 -8.54 0.83
N GLY A 145 4.49 -8.52 1.08
CA GLY A 145 3.66 -7.32 0.91
C GLY A 145 4.05 -6.19 1.85
N VAL A 146 4.41 -6.53 3.10
CA VAL A 146 4.95 -5.58 4.06
C VAL A 146 6.24 -4.97 3.51
N SER A 147 7.19 -5.83 3.11
CA SER A 147 8.53 -5.39 2.71
C SER A 147 8.50 -4.54 1.43
N TYR A 148 7.65 -4.90 0.46
CA TYR A 148 7.39 -4.08 -0.73
C TYR A 148 6.83 -2.69 -0.38
N ALA A 149 5.84 -2.61 0.52
CA ALA A 149 5.31 -1.33 0.97
C ALA A 149 6.39 -0.46 1.66
N ARG A 150 7.28 -1.06 2.47
CA ARG A 150 8.40 -0.34 3.09
C ARG A 150 9.36 0.20 2.03
N GLN A 151 9.74 -0.65 1.09
CA GLN A 151 10.72 -0.32 0.06
C GLN A 151 10.18 0.78 -0.86
N TRP A 152 8.92 0.63 -1.32
CA TRP A 152 8.29 1.63 -2.17
C TRP A 152 8.33 3.00 -1.50
N THR A 153 7.90 3.08 -0.24
CA THR A 153 8.00 4.30 0.56
C THR A 153 9.41 4.87 0.60
N ALA A 154 10.39 4.04 0.96
CA ALA A 154 11.77 4.48 1.15
C ALA A 154 12.36 5.04 -0.14
N SER A 155 12.03 4.43 -1.28
CA SER A 155 12.48 4.84 -2.61
C SER A 155 11.73 6.05 -3.19
N ASN A 156 10.63 6.47 -2.56
CA ASN A 156 9.70 7.48 -3.08
C ASN A 156 9.58 8.71 -2.16
N ARG A 157 10.66 9.05 -1.44
CA ARG A 157 10.70 10.22 -0.56
C ARG A 157 10.75 11.50 -1.38
N THR A 158 9.58 12.11 -1.58
CA THR A 158 9.41 13.38 -2.30
C THR A 158 8.76 14.44 -1.42
N ASP A 159 8.71 15.68 -1.93
CA ASP A 159 7.98 16.82 -1.34
C ASP A 159 6.48 16.52 -1.13
N LYS A 160 5.88 15.75 -2.03
CA LYS A 160 4.57 15.12 -1.82
C LYS A 160 4.74 13.76 -1.13
N PRO A 161 4.09 13.51 0.03
CA PRO A 161 4.20 12.23 0.73
C PRO A 161 3.74 11.04 -0.12
N ARG A 162 4.57 10.00 -0.18
CA ARG A 162 4.28 8.70 -0.78
C ARG A 162 4.42 7.62 0.28
N VAL A 163 3.30 6.99 0.63
CA VAL A 163 3.21 6.14 1.84
C VAL A 163 2.74 4.73 1.50
N GLY A 164 3.57 3.74 1.81
CA GLY A 164 3.23 2.33 1.75
C GLY A 164 2.40 1.89 2.96
N LEU A 165 1.33 1.17 2.69
CA LEU A 165 0.40 0.59 3.65
C LEU A 165 0.34 -0.92 3.46
N PHE A 166 0.29 -1.65 4.57
CA PHE A 166 -0.04 -3.06 4.56
C PHE A 166 -1.36 -3.29 5.31
N ILE A 167 -2.34 -3.89 4.65
CA ILE A 167 -3.66 -4.17 5.20
C ILE A 167 -3.73 -5.64 5.59
N ASP A 168 -3.68 -5.95 6.88
CA ASP A 168 -3.75 -7.34 7.34
C ASP A 168 -5.19 -7.88 7.26
N LEU A 169 -5.64 -8.32 6.08
CA LEU A 169 -7.02 -8.79 5.88
C LEU A 169 -7.41 -10.05 6.66
N LYS A 170 -6.46 -10.84 7.17
CA LYS A 170 -6.74 -12.11 7.88
C LYS A 170 -6.15 -12.18 9.29
N SER A 171 -5.62 -11.07 9.81
CA SER A 171 -4.96 -11.06 11.12
C SER A 171 -3.78 -12.03 11.14
N VAL A 172 -3.16 -12.23 9.97
CA VAL A 172 -2.08 -13.19 9.78
C VAL A 172 -0.86 -12.80 10.60
N LEU A 173 -0.69 -11.50 10.87
CA LEU A 173 0.39 -10.93 11.66
C LEU A 173 -0.07 -10.47 13.06
N ALA A 174 -1.33 -10.75 13.45
CA ALA A 174 -1.97 -10.16 14.63
C ALA A 174 -1.46 -10.65 15.99
N THR A 175 -0.45 -11.51 16.03
CA THR A 175 0.27 -11.84 17.28
C THR A 175 1.24 -10.74 17.71
N GLN A 176 1.42 -9.68 16.91
CA GLN A 176 2.18 -8.49 17.29
C GLN A 176 1.27 -7.26 17.42
N PRO A 177 1.38 -6.48 18.52
CA PRO A 177 0.48 -5.38 18.83
C PRO A 177 0.88 -4.10 18.07
N GLN A 178 0.89 -4.11 16.73
CA GLN A 178 1.04 -2.87 15.96
C GLN A 178 0.21 -2.91 14.67
N ALA A 179 -0.56 -1.86 14.44
CA ALA A 179 -1.18 -1.55 13.15
C ALA A 179 -0.05 -1.27 12.15
N TRP A 180 0.35 -2.26 11.35
CA TRP A 180 1.47 -2.13 10.43
C TRP A 180 1.09 -1.35 9.17
N VAL A 181 1.03 -0.04 9.31
CA VAL A 181 1.54 0.82 8.24
C VAL A 181 3.05 0.82 8.35
N VAL A 182 3.71 0.58 7.23
CA VAL A 182 5.16 0.72 7.22
C VAL A 182 5.55 1.76 6.21
N SER A 183 5.52 2.99 6.70
CA SER A 183 6.01 4.12 5.96
C SER A 183 5.97 5.39 6.80
N TYR A 184 7.15 5.99 6.96
CA TYR A 184 7.46 7.20 7.73
C TYR A 184 7.72 6.89 9.21
N ASP A 185 8.96 7.16 9.65
CA ASP A 185 9.41 6.95 11.03
C ASP A 185 8.46 7.69 11.99
N GLY A 186 7.58 6.93 12.67
CA GLY A 186 6.59 7.46 13.63
C GLY A 186 5.13 7.49 13.16
N PHE A 187 4.81 7.07 11.93
CA PHE A 187 3.46 7.17 11.36
C PHE A 187 2.63 5.89 11.55
N ALA A 188 2.40 5.54 12.82
CA ALA A 188 1.61 4.39 13.22
C ALA A 188 0.51 4.80 14.23
N GLY A 189 -0.48 3.93 14.42
CA GLY A 189 -1.51 4.13 15.44
C GLY A 189 -2.31 5.44 15.23
N PRO A 190 -2.49 6.29 16.26
CA PRO A 190 -3.37 7.46 16.17
C PRO A 190 -3.01 8.49 15.09
N HIS A 191 -1.72 8.70 14.82
CA HIS A 191 -1.27 9.66 13.79
C HIS A 191 -1.72 9.25 12.39
N LEU A 192 -1.65 7.95 12.11
CA LEU A 192 -2.12 7.36 10.87
C LEU A 192 -3.65 7.43 10.77
N VAL A 193 -4.37 7.13 11.85
CA VAL A 193 -5.84 7.23 11.88
C VAL A 193 -6.28 8.64 11.53
N ASN A 194 -5.65 9.63 12.15
CA ASN A 194 -5.95 11.03 11.90
C ASN A 194 -5.62 11.42 10.45
N PHE A 195 -4.46 10.99 9.94
CA PHE A 195 -4.06 11.24 8.56
C PHE A 195 -5.02 10.63 7.53
N LEU A 196 -5.38 9.36 7.70
CA LEU A 196 -6.35 8.70 6.83
C LEU A 196 -7.73 9.38 6.93
N GLY A 197 -8.12 9.84 8.13
CA GLY A 197 -9.34 10.61 8.36
C GLY A 197 -9.36 11.94 7.62
N ILE A 198 -8.28 12.71 7.66
CA ILE A 198 -8.11 13.98 6.92
C ILE A 198 -8.21 13.73 5.40
N HIS A 199 -7.72 12.59 4.93
CA HIS A 199 -7.80 12.18 3.53
C HIS A 199 -9.09 11.38 3.19
N GLY A 200 -10.14 11.56 3.99
CA GLY A 200 -11.50 11.13 3.66
C GLY A 200 -11.89 9.72 4.12
N MET A 201 -10.98 8.97 4.74
CA MET A 201 -11.33 7.63 5.24
C MET A 201 -12.21 7.69 6.49
N ASN A 202 -13.33 6.98 6.45
CA ASN A 202 -14.19 6.88 7.63
C ASN A 202 -13.58 5.98 8.71
N SER A 203 -13.95 6.25 9.96
CA SER A 203 -13.44 5.54 11.15
C SER A 203 -13.73 4.04 11.13
N GLN A 204 -14.83 3.59 10.52
CA GLN A 204 -15.14 2.16 10.37
C GLN A 204 -14.17 1.43 9.45
N ALA A 205 -13.80 2.03 8.32
CA ALA A 205 -12.82 1.46 7.39
C ALA A 205 -11.43 1.44 8.03
N ILE A 206 -11.04 2.52 8.71
CA ILE A 206 -9.76 2.57 9.44
C ILE A 206 -9.74 1.51 10.54
N SER A 207 -10.80 1.38 11.35
CA SER A 207 -10.89 0.36 12.39
C SER A 207 -10.78 -1.07 11.81
N ARG A 208 -11.56 -1.37 10.77
CA ARG A 208 -11.66 -2.70 10.16
C ARG A 208 -10.40 -3.17 9.45
N TYR A 209 -9.72 -2.25 8.77
CA TYR A 209 -8.63 -2.60 7.84
C TYR A 209 -7.24 -2.19 8.35
N VAL A 210 -7.16 -1.20 9.24
CA VAL A 210 -5.88 -0.61 9.66
C VAL A 210 -5.59 -0.87 11.13
N LEU A 211 -6.56 -0.68 12.02
CA LEU A 211 -6.31 -0.72 13.47
C LEU A 211 -6.41 -2.09 14.12
N ARG A 212 -7.16 -3.03 13.53
CA ARG A 212 -7.52 -4.37 14.08
C ARG A 212 -7.25 -4.48 15.57
N GLU A 213 -8.23 -4.04 16.37
CA GLU A 213 -8.21 -4.20 17.82
C GLU A 213 -7.73 -5.61 18.21
N PRO A 214 -6.83 -5.74 19.21
CA PRO A 214 -6.70 -7.02 19.86
C PRO A 214 -8.05 -7.33 20.50
N LEU A 215 -8.69 -8.43 20.08
CA LEU A 215 -9.83 -8.98 20.80
C LEU A 215 -9.37 -9.24 22.23
N ARG A 216 -9.76 -8.36 23.15
CA ARG A 216 -9.63 -8.59 24.59
C ARG A 216 -10.77 -9.53 24.98
N HIS A 217 -10.43 -10.76 25.36
CA HIS A 217 -11.24 -11.56 26.26
C HIS A 217 -10.69 -11.39 27.67
#